data_AF-A0A1G9SD60-F1
#
_entry.id   AF-A0A1G9SD60-F1
#
_cell.length_a   1.000
_cell.length_b   1.000
_cell.length_c   1.000
_cell.angle_alpha   90.00
_cell.angle_beta   90.00
_cell.angle_gamma   90.00
#
_symmetry.space_group_name_H-M   'P 1'
#
loop_
_entity.id
_entity.type
_entity.pdbx_description
1 polymer ?
#
loop_
_entity_poly.entity_id
_entity_poly.type
_entity_poly.pdbx_seq_one_letter_code
_entity_poly.pdbx_strand_id
1 'polypeptide(L)'
;MRTGGFLRWVAHPLTVGATVVLLLNDHVFKQAWPGLVTGKLSDVAGLVVAPPVLGLLVSLFLADRIAAGVSVLLTGAGFAVVKLTPAGAEVASAAWSVVNGPSGVLADPADLVALPALGLAWWAWRRVSAAPPLPDGLVSRVRVLVAVPFAVLAIAATSAPGDTVPSVDSVTGADEGGTRVMIQVDRRTYTSASGVGDWTPVPETPESLLTSPPQRQRKTEACVPDDPAHCYRVHGGGDLSGYAKSARGGRLLGVDETTDNGRTWRTAWEVPAARWPFVLSQHRFPRGFERPGEVASVEVLVRAVPGGHEVFVANGAEGLAVCGVDGTWRRVPVVVAETGLEIRPVPLTAFGHGLGEEIIDAGLIALLALLIGVSVAAGRARARTGYGLVAVLPAGLLLVGAVPLTAMVSFFSNSTATIGLGLVVALFQVIAGTGLTMTVGVLRRSRVLVVGAAAVLTGLAFLGPVFGWTAGQPTERDPAIGLGLVLAAVSLVLVVAAGWWAGRDPVQRPVPKDPGWPPLPSPR
;
A
#
# COMPACT_ATOMS: atom_id res chain seq x y z
N MET A 1 -1.66 23.16 28.71
CA MET A 1 -1.49 22.32 27.50
C MET A 1 -1.89 23.15 26.30
N ARG A 2 -0.97 23.49 25.38
CA ARG A 2 -1.23 24.37 24.22
C ARG A 2 -2.06 23.68 23.11
N THR A 3 -2.05 22.35 23.05
CA THR A 3 -2.77 21.56 22.02
C THR A 3 -4.28 21.39 22.24
N GLY A 4 -4.84 21.89 23.34
CA GLY A 4 -6.25 21.67 23.70
C GLY A 4 -7.25 22.22 22.68
N GLY A 5 -6.95 23.36 22.05
CA GLY A 5 -7.78 23.94 20.99
C GLY A 5 -7.83 23.07 19.72
N PHE A 6 -6.70 22.51 19.31
CA PHE A 6 -6.60 21.69 18.10
C PHE A 6 -7.25 20.31 18.27
N LEU A 7 -7.12 19.69 19.43
CA LEU A 7 -7.82 18.43 19.72
C LEU A 7 -9.35 18.60 19.64
N ARG A 8 -9.86 19.74 20.12
CA ARG A 8 -11.28 20.11 20.00
C ARG A 8 -11.68 20.44 18.56
N TRP A 9 -10.75 20.98 17.76
CA TRP A 9 -10.98 21.24 16.34
C TRP A 9 -11.08 19.92 15.55
N VAL A 10 -10.20 18.96 15.79
CA VAL A 10 -10.31 17.61 15.19
C VAL A 10 -11.62 16.92 15.60
N ALA A 11 -12.01 17.02 16.86
CA ALA A 11 -13.26 16.45 17.37
C ALA A 11 -14.52 17.28 17.04
N HIS A 12 -14.40 18.37 16.28
CA HIS A 12 -15.55 19.19 15.91
C HIS A 12 -16.50 18.40 15.01
N PRO A 13 -17.84 18.49 15.18
CA PRO A 13 -18.79 17.68 14.41
C PRO A 13 -18.61 17.79 12.89
N LEU A 14 -18.26 18.98 12.40
CA LEU A 14 -17.93 19.22 10.99
C LEU A 14 -16.71 18.39 10.53
N THR A 15 -15.64 18.37 11.31
CA THR A 15 -14.40 17.65 10.97
C THR A 15 -14.62 16.15 11.06
N VAL A 16 -15.36 15.68 12.06
CA VAL A 16 -15.76 14.27 12.18
C VAL A 16 -16.64 13.85 11.00
N GLY A 17 -17.64 14.67 10.65
CA GLY A 17 -18.49 14.42 9.48
C GLY A 17 -17.70 14.36 8.18
N ALA A 18 -16.78 15.30 7.96
CA ALA A 18 -15.89 15.30 6.80
C ALA A 18 -14.96 14.07 6.79
N THR A 19 -14.47 13.63 7.96
CA THR A 19 -13.66 12.40 8.09
C THR A 19 -14.46 11.17 7.68
N VAL A 20 -15.72 11.06 8.13
CA VAL A 20 -16.61 9.95 7.74
C VAL A 20 -16.90 9.98 6.25
N VAL A 21 -17.21 11.15 5.69
CA VAL A 21 -17.42 11.32 4.25
C VAL A 21 -16.19 10.90 3.46
N LEU A 22 -15.00 11.34 3.87
CA LEU A 22 -13.73 11.02 3.21
C LEU A 22 -13.49 9.50 3.21
N LEU A 23 -13.66 8.83 4.35
CA LEU A 23 -13.48 7.38 4.47
C LEU A 23 -14.50 6.60 3.62
N LEU A 24 -15.78 6.93 3.71
CA LEU A 24 -16.83 6.26 2.93
C LEU A 24 -16.67 6.51 1.43
N ASN A 25 -16.32 7.74 1.05
CA ASN A 25 -16.11 8.09 -0.34
C ASN A 25 -14.95 7.28 -0.94
N ASP A 26 -13.82 7.22 -0.24
CA ASP A 26 -12.61 6.61 -0.78
C ASP A 26 -12.64 5.08 -0.79
N HIS A 27 -13.41 4.45 0.12
CA HIS A 27 -13.45 2.98 0.23
C HIS A 27 -14.72 2.37 -0.34
N VAL A 28 -15.80 3.13 -0.44
CA VAL A 28 -17.11 2.61 -0.87
C VAL A 28 -17.58 3.31 -2.14
N PHE A 29 -17.71 4.65 -2.10
CA PHE A 29 -18.39 5.35 -3.21
C PHE A 29 -17.55 5.43 -4.48
N LYS A 30 -16.23 5.60 -4.40
CA LYS A 30 -15.35 5.56 -5.58
C LYS A 30 -15.39 4.19 -6.27
N GLN A 31 -15.63 3.11 -5.52
CA GLN A 31 -15.75 1.75 -6.08
C GLN A 31 -17.14 1.51 -6.70
N ALA A 32 -18.20 1.95 -6.03
CA ALA A 32 -19.57 1.76 -6.50
C ALA A 32 -19.94 2.70 -7.66
N TRP A 33 -19.45 3.94 -7.64
CA TRP A 33 -19.77 5.01 -8.58
C TRP A 33 -18.52 5.85 -8.90
N PRO A 34 -17.61 5.34 -9.75
CA PRO A 34 -16.46 6.11 -10.20
C PRO A 34 -16.92 7.32 -11.02
N GLY A 35 -16.40 8.51 -10.72
CA GLY A 35 -16.74 9.72 -11.47
C GLY A 35 -16.26 11.04 -10.86
N LEU A 36 -16.53 12.14 -11.56
CA LEU A 36 -16.10 13.49 -11.20
C LEU A 36 -16.62 13.96 -9.83
N VAL A 37 -17.80 13.48 -9.42
CA VAL A 37 -18.43 13.87 -8.15
C VAL A 37 -17.69 13.29 -6.95
N THR A 38 -17.31 12.01 -7.00
CA THR A 38 -16.59 11.34 -5.90
C THR A 38 -15.15 11.84 -5.77
N GLY A 39 -14.53 12.28 -6.87
CA GLY A 39 -13.24 13.00 -6.84
C GLY A 39 -13.33 14.32 -6.07
N LYS A 40 -14.26 15.20 -6.45
CA LYS A 40 -14.40 16.53 -5.83
C LYS A 40 -14.88 16.47 -4.38
N LEU A 41 -15.69 15.47 -4.04
CA LEU A 41 -16.12 15.23 -2.65
C LEU A 41 -14.93 14.91 -1.75
N SER A 42 -13.98 14.12 -2.23
CA SER A 42 -12.73 13.80 -1.53
C SER A 42 -11.91 15.06 -1.28
N ASP A 43 -11.77 15.93 -2.28
CA ASP A 43 -11.00 17.18 -2.16
C ASP A 43 -11.63 18.13 -1.12
N VAL A 44 -12.95 18.32 -1.18
CA VAL A 44 -13.68 19.15 -0.21
C VAL A 44 -13.54 18.60 1.21
N ALA A 45 -13.73 17.29 1.39
CA ALA A 45 -13.61 16.65 2.70
C ALA A 45 -12.17 16.72 3.23
N GLY A 46 -11.17 16.47 2.38
CA GLY A 46 -9.75 16.58 2.70
C GLY A 46 -9.36 17.98 3.16
N LEU A 47 -9.82 19.04 2.48
CA LEU A 47 -9.57 20.42 2.86
C LEU A 47 -10.22 20.84 4.18
N VAL A 48 -11.27 20.15 4.63
CA VAL A 48 -11.87 20.35 5.95
C VAL A 48 -11.11 19.62 7.06
N VAL A 49 -10.55 18.44 6.76
CA VAL A 49 -9.89 17.56 7.75
C VAL A 49 -8.39 17.85 7.91
N ALA A 50 -7.70 18.26 6.84
CA ALA A 50 -6.24 18.46 6.87
C ALA A 50 -5.76 19.60 7.81
N PRO A 51 -6.38 20.80 7.82
CA PRO A 51 -5.92 21.89 8.68
C PRO A 51 -5.89 21.58 10.19
N PRO A 52 -6.92 20.94 10.81
CA PRO A 52 -6.88 20.63 12.24
C PRO A 52 -5.81 19.58 12.57
N VAL A 53 -5.55 18.62 11.68
CA VAL A 53 -4.49 17.61 11.87
C VAL A 53 -3.11 18.25 11.77
N LEU A 54 -2.86 19.08 10.75
CA LEU A 54 -1.61 19.83 10.62
C LEU A 54 -1.40 20.79 11.80
N GLY A 55 -2.47 21.40 12.30
CA GLY A 55 -2.45 22.28 13.46
C GLY A 55 -1.99 21.61 14.76
N LEU A 56 -2.23 20.30 14.93
CA LEU A 56 -1.69 19.54 16.07
C LEU A 56 -0.16 19.54 16.08
N LEU A 57 0.48 19.55 14.91
CA LEU A 57 1.94 19.59 14.76
C LEU A 57 2.48 21.02 14.86
N VAL A 58 1.85 21.97 14.15
CA VAL A 58 2.31 23.36 14.10
C VAL A 58 2.18 24.05 15.47
N SER A 59 1.16 23.72 16.25
CA SER A 59 0.95 24.26 17.60
C SER A 59 1.98 23.84 18.65
N LEU A 60 2.87 22.89 18.31
CA LEU A 60 4.04 22.58 19.13
C LEU A 60 5.04 23.74 19.15
N PHE A 61 5.05 24.58 18.10
CA PHE A 61 6.03 25.64 17.90
C PHE A 61 5.43 27.05 17.89
N LEU A 62 4.19 27.19 17.43
CA LEU A 62 3.51 28.48 17.28
C LEU A 62 2.35 28.65 18.26
N ALA A 63 1.97 29.90 18.51
CA ALA A 63 0.76 30.22 19.27
C ALA A 63 -0.50 29.78 18.50
N ASP A 64 -1.51 29.30 19.22
CA ASP A 64 -2.69 28.63 18.65
C ASP A 64 -3.36 29.35 17.46
N ARG A 65 -3.58 30.66 17.57
CA ARG A 65 -4.16 31.43 16.45
C ARG A 65 -3.27 31.47 15.22
N ILE A 66 -1.96 31.65 15.43
CA ILE A 66 -0.98 31.67 14.34
C ILE A 66 -0.86 30.28 13.73
N ALA A 67 -0.77 29.24 14.58
CA ALA A 67 -0.71 27.85 14.14
C ALA A 67 -1.93 27.46 13.30
N ALA A 68 -3.14 27.87 13.68
CA ALA A 68 -4.35 27.60 12.91
C ALA A 68 -4.35 28.32 11.56
N GLY A 69 -3.97 29.60 11.52
CA GLY A 69 -3.85 30.35 10.28
C GLY A 69 -2.81 29.75 9.33
N VAL A 70 -1.62 29.43 9.85
CA VAL A 70 -0.54 28.76 9.11
C VAL A 70 -1.00 27.40 8.59
N SER A 71 -1.72 26.61 9.39
CA SER A 71 -2.19 25.28 8.96
C SER A 71 -3.20 25.35 7.83
N VAL A 72 -4.14 26.32 7.86
CA VAL A 72 -5.09 26.56 6.76
C VAL A 72 -4.36 27.02 5.50
N LEU A 73 -3.43 27.97 5.63
CA LEU A 73 -2.65 28.50 4.50
C LEU A 73 -1.78 27.42 3.86
N LEU A 74 -1.03 26.66 4.65
CA LEU A 74 -0.18 25.57 4.15
C LEU A 74 -1.00 24.46 3.50
N THR A 75 -2.18 24.12 4.05
CA THR A 75 -3.08 23.15 3.43
C THR A 75 -3.55 23.63 2.05
N GLY A 76 -4.01 24.88 1.95
CA GLY A 76 -4.47 25.44 0.68
C GLY A 76 -3.36 25.61 -0.35
N ALA A 77 -2.18 26.10 0.07
CA ALA A 77 -1.03 26.24 -0.80
C ALA A 77 -0.53 24.88 -1.29
N GLY A 78 -0.41 23.89 -0.39
CA GLY A 78 -0.04 22.53 -0.75
C GLY A 78 -1.02 21.91 -1.74
N PHE A 79 -2.34 22.01 -1.47
CA PHE A 79 -3.37 21.54 -2.39
C PHE A 79 -3.28 22.20 -3.76
N ALA A 80 -3.10 23.52 -3.82
CA ALA A 80 -2.97 24.25 -5.07
C ALA A 80 -1.74 23.82 -5.87
N VAL A 81 -0.58 23.66 -5.23
CA VAL A 81 0.64 23.17 -5.88
C VAL A 81 0.42 21.77 -6.47
N VAL A 82 -0.20 20.87 -5.69
CA VAL A 82 -0.50 19.50 -6.12
C VAL A 82 -1.45 19.47 -7.32
N LYS A 83 -2.49 20.31 -7.33
CA LYS A 83 -3.50 20.31 -8.42
C LYS A 83 -3.08 21.11 -9.65
N LEU A 84 -2.17 22.08 -9.51
CA LEU A 84 -1.71 22.92 -10.63
C LEU A 84 -0.45 22.41 -11.33
N THR A 85 0.35 21.55 -10.69
CA THR A 85 1.66 21.15 -11.22
C THR A 85 1.82 19.63 -11.30
N PRO A 86 2.34 19.10 -12.43
CA PRO A 86 2.66 17.67 -12.55
C PRO A 86 3.65 17.20 -11.48
N ALA A 87 4.68 18.01 -11.19
CA ALA A 87 5.68 17.69 -10.16
C ALA A 87 5.06 17.64 -8.74
N GLY A 88 4.13 18.55 -8.43
CA GLY A 88 3.41 18.53 -7.16
C GLY A 88 2.52 17.29 -7.02
N ALA A 89 1.81 16.93 -8.09
CA ALA A 89 1.02 15.71 -8.19
C ALA A 89 1.88 14.44 -8.02
N GLU A 90 3.05 14.39 -8.65
CA GLU A 90 4.00 13.27 -8.52
C GLU A 90 4.54 13.13 -7.09
N VAL A 91 4.98 14.24 -6.47
CA VAL A 91 5.47 14.24 -5.08
C VAL A 91 4.36 13.82 -4.11
N ALA A 92 3.13 14.30 -4.31
CA ALA A 92 1.99 13.88 -3.49
C ALA A 92 1.68 12.39 -3.68
N SER A 93 1.71 11.90 -4.93
CA SER A 93 1.53 10.49 -5.27
C SER A 93 2.59 9.62 -4.60
N ALA A 94 3.85 10.03 -4.62
CA ALA A 94 4.94 9.33 -3.96
C ALA A 94 4.77 9.32 -2.43
N ALA A 95 4.45 10.47 -1.84
CA ALA A 95 4.26 10.60 -0.40
C ALA A 95 3.08 9.77 0.12
N TRP A 96 1.95 9.73 -0.60
CA TRP A 96 0.79 8.93 -0.21
C TRP A 96 1.02 7.44 -0.49
N SER A 97 1.83 7.12 -1.50
CA SER A 97 2.24 5.75 -1.81
C SER A 97 3.05 5.11 -0.69
N VAL A 98 3.85 5.90 0.03
CA VAL A 98 4.58 5.45 1.22
C VAL A 98 3.64 5.11 2.38
N VAL A 99 2.52 5.82 2.52
CA VAL A 99 1.65 5.73 3.69
C VAL A 99 0.54 4.68 3.53
N ASN A 100 -0.08 4.57 2.34
CA ASN A 100 -1.25 3.72 2.14
C ASN A 100 -1.10 2.69 1.00
N GLY A 101 0.10 2.56 0.43
CA GLY A 101 0.32 1.82 -0.82
C GLY A 101 -0.05 2.67 -2.05
N PRO A 102 0.05 2.13 -3.27
CA PRO A 102 0.03 2.90 -4.51
C PRO A 102 -1.11 3.93 -4.59
N SER A 103 -0.75 5.20 -4.73
CA SER A 103 -1.70 6.31 -4.84
C SER A 103 -1.29 7.19 -6.02
N GLY A 104 -2.23 7.52 -6.90
CA GLY A 104 -2.03 8.49 -7.98
C GLY A 104 -2.89 9.71 -7.70
N VAL A 105 -2.22 10.84 -7.54
CA VAL A 105 -2.82 12.16 -7.43
C VAL A 105 -2.64 12.83 -8.78
N LEU A 106 -3.75 13.22 -9.41
CA LEU A 106 -3.73 13.89 -10.71
C LEU A 106 -3.68 15.42 -10.53
N ALA A 107 -2.91 16.07 -11.38
CA ALA A 107 -2.95 17.52 -11.52
C ALA A 107 -4.18 17.92 -12.34
N ASP A 108 -5.29 18.22 -11.66
CA ASP A 108 -6.51 18.77 -12.26
C ASP A 108 -6.80 20.18 -11.72
N PRO A 109 -6.57 21.25 -12.51
CA PRO A 109 -6.89 22.62 -12.12
C PRO A 109 -8.37 22.83 -11.76
N ALA A 110 -9.30 22.01 -12.27
CA ALA A 110 -10.72 22.11 -11.94
C ALA A 110 -11.02 21.73 -10.47
N ASP A 111 -10.08 21.12 -9.76
CA ASP A 111 -10.23 20.79 -8.34
C ASP A 111 -9.95 21.98 -7.42
N LEU A 112 -9.40 23.09 -7.93
CA LEU A 112 -9.28 24.34 -7.18
C LEU A 112 -10.64 24.91 -6.75
N VAL A 113 -11.74 24.47 -7.37
CA VAL A 113 -13.11 24.76 -6.94
C VAL A 113 -13.38 24.25 -5.52
N ALA A 114 -12.58 23.31 -4.99
CA ALA A 114 -12.68 22.84 -3.61
C ALA A 114 -12.07 23.80 -2.57
N LEU A 115 -11.18 24.74 -2.95
CA LEU A 115 -10.51 25.67 -2.02
C LEU A 115 -11.44 26.44 -1.05
N PRO A 116 -12.66 26.88 -1.45
CA PRO A 116 -13.61 27.49 -0.52
C PRO A 116 -13.94 26.63 0.72
N ALA A 117 -13.74 25.31 0.65
CA ALA A 117 -13.93 24.41 1.80
C ALA A 117 -12.98 24.74 2.98
N LEU A 118 -11.84 25.37 2.74
CA LEU A 118 -10.98 25.89 3.81
C LEU A 118 -11.69 26.94 4.68
N GLY A 119 -12.67 27.66 4.13
CA GLY A 119 -13.53 28.55 4.89
C GLY A 119 -14.36 27.82 5.95
N LEU A 120 -14.77 26.57 5.67
CA LEU A 120 -15.48 25.71 6.62
C LEU A 120 -14.53 25.23 7.73
N ALA A 121 -13.30 24.85 7.38
CA ALA A 121 -12.27 24.50 8.35
C ALA A 121 -11.97 25.67 9.31
N TRP A 122 -11.77 26.86 8.75
CA TRP A 122 -11.55 28.09 9.53
C TRP A 122 -12.75 28.45 10.41
N TRP A 123 -13.97 28.28 9.91
CA TRP A 123 -15.17 28.49 10.68
C TRP A 123 -15.24 27.56 11.90
N ALA A 124 -14.94 26.27 11.72
CA ALA A 124 -14.86 25.32 12.84
C ALA A 124 -13.80 25.73 13.88
N TRP A 125 -12.62 26.17 13.44
CA TRP A 125 -11.60 26.71 14.34
C TRP A 125 -12.11 27.89 15.17
N ARG A 126 -12.78 28.87 14.53
CA ARG A 126 -13.34 30.03 15.23
C ARG A 126 -14.38 29.64 16.28
N ARG A 127 -15.23 28.66 15.97
CA ARG A 127 -16.23 28.13 16.91
C ARG A 127 -15.59 27.48 18.12
N VAL A 128 -14.55 26.66 17.90
CA VAL A 128 -13.82 25.99 18.99
C VAL A 128 -13.03 26.98 19.84
N SER A 129 -12.43 27.98 19.22
CA SER A 129 -11.64 29.02 19.89
C SER A 129 -12.48 29.96 20.76
N ALA A 130 -13.73 30.22 20.33
CA ALA A 130 -14.67 31.07 21.08
C ALA A 130 -15.43 30.30 22.16
N ALA A 131 -15.45 28.97 22.10
CA ALA A 131 -16.19 28.14 23.05
C ALA A 131 -15.39 27.89 24.35
N PRO A 132 -16.03 27.94 25.53
CA PRO A 132 -15.40 27.60 26.81
C PRO A 132 -14.71 26.23 26.74
N PRO A 133 -13.63 25.99 27.52
CA PRO A 133 -13.00 24.68 27.61
C PRO A 133 -14.06 23.62 27.97
N LEU A 134 -14.05 22.48 27.29
CA LEU A 134 -14.93 21.37 27.65
C LEU A 134 -14.60 20.91 29.08
N PRO A 135 -15.60 20.49 29.87
CA PRO A 135 -15.35 19.84 31.15
C PRO A 135 -14.40 18.66 30.97
N ASP A 136 -13.53 18.43 31.95
CA ASP A 136 -12.50 17.37 31.96
C ASP A 136 -13.14 15.98 32.18
N GLY A 137 -14.17 15.64 31.40
CA GLY A 137 -14.96 14.43 31.51
C GLY A 137 -14.52 13.32 30.55
N LEU A 138 -14.81 12.08 30.93
CA LEU A 138 -14.51 10.87 30.17
C LEU A 138 -14.94 10.97 28.69
N VAL A 139 -16.13 11.52 28.43
CA VAL A 139 -16.71 11.68 27.08
C VAL A 139 -15.85 12.59 26.19
N SER A 140 -15.28 13.67 26.73
CA SER A 140 -14.42 14.59 25.99
C SER A 140 -13.11 13.90 25.59
N ARG A 141 -12.53 13.13 26.51
CA ARG A 141 -11.29 12.36 26.27
C ARG A 141 -11.51 11.23 25.25
N VAL A 142 -12.62 10.50 25.35
CA VAL A 142 -12.99 9.45 24.39
C VAL A 142 -13.19 10.03 23.00
N ARG A 143 -13.89 11.16 22.86
CA ARG A 143 -14.08 11.82 21.54
C ARG A 143 -12.76 12.19 20.88
N VAL A 144 -11.82 12.73 21.63
CA VAL A 144 -10.49 13.09 21.10
C VAL A 144 -9.66 11.84 20.74
N LEU A 145 -9.69 10.82 21.61
CA LEU A 145 -8.98 9.55 21.38
C LEU A 145 -9.49 8.81 20.15
N VAL A 146 -10.77 8.96 19.80
CA VAL A 146 -11.36 8.39 18.58
C VAL A 146 -11.14 9.31 17.37
N ALA A 147 -11.41 10.61 17.48
CA ALA A 147 -11.40 11.50 16.31
C ALA A 147 -10.01 11.67 15.67
N VAL A 148 -8.94 11.74 16.48
CA VAL A 148 -7.58 11.95 15.96
C VAL A 148 -7.07 10.81 15.08
N PRO A 149 -7.04 9.53 15.53
CA PRO A 149 -6.56 8.45 14.68
C PRO A 149 -7.41 8.29 13.42
N PHE A 150 -8.74 8.44 13.50
CA PHE A 150 -9.60 8.37 12.33
C PHE A 150 -9.39 9.52 11.34
N ALA A 151 -9.14 10.75 11.82
CA ALA A 151 -8.83 11.88 10.95
C ALA A 151 -7.47 11.70 10.24
N VAL A 152 -6.46 11.21 10.97
CA VAL A 152 -5.14 10.89 10.38
C VAL A 152 -5.27 9.77 9.34
N LEU A 153 -5.98 8.69 9.69
CA LEU A 153 -6.24 7.59 8.77
C LEU A 153 -7.01 8.06 7.54
N ALA A 154 -8.03 8.91 7.68
CA ALA A 154 -8.81 9.40 6.56
C ALA A 154 -7.99 10.25 5.57
N ILE A 155 -7.06 11.08 6.06
CA ILE A 155 -6.15 11.85 5.20
C ILE A 155 -5.18 10.92 4.46
N ALA A 156 -4.71 9.88 5.14
CA ALA A 156 -3.80 8.89 4.57
C ALA A 156 -4.50 7.94 3.58
N ALA A 157 -5.78 7.67 3.80
CA ALA A 157 -6.52 6.61 3.11
C ALA A 157 -7.11 7.09 1.79
N THR A 158 -6.25 7.45 0.85
CA THR A 158 -6.64 7.63 -0.56
C THR A 158 -6.65 6.29 -1.28
N SER A 159 -7.70 6.05 -2.07
CA SER A 159 -7.80 4.90 -2.97
C SER A 159 -6.75 4.96 -4.08
N ALA A 160 -6.17 3.81 -4.45
CA ALA A 160 -5.36 3.69 -5.66
C ALA A 160 -6.20 4.09 -6.90
N PRO A 161 -5.63 4.77 -7.90
CA PRO A 161 -6.27 4.96 -9.18
C PRO A 161 -6.64 3.59 -9.76
N GLY A 162 -7.79 3.51 -10.41
CA GLY A 162 -8.11 2.37 -11.27
C GLY A 162 -7.31 2.50 -12.56
N ASP A 163 -6.01 2.25 -12.50
CA ASP A 163 -5.16 2.21 -13.68
C ASP A 163 -5.27 0.82 -14.30
N THR A 164 -5.81 0.74 -15.52
CA THR A 164 -5.57 -0.41 -16.39
C THR A 164 -4.10 -0.40 -16.74
N VAL A 165 -3.35 -1.41 -16.26
CA VAL A 165 -1.95 -1.56 -16.61
C VAL A 165 -1.89 -1.91 -18.10
N PRO A 166 -1.21 -1.12 -18.95
CA PRO A 166 -1.14 -1.41 -20.37
C PRO A 166 -0.53 -2.79 -20.58
N SER A 167 -1.23 -3.65 -21.30
CA SER A 167 -0.87 -5.05 -21.44
C SER A 167 -0.97 -5.51 -22.89
N VAL A 168 -0.01 -6.35 -23.31
CA VAL A 168 -0.04 -6.98 -24.63
C VAL A 168 -1.04 -8.13 -24.60
N ASP A 169 -2.23 -7.89 -25.15
CA ASP A 169 -3.37 -8.81 -25.12
C ASP A 169 -3.33 -9.87 -26.22
N SER A 170 -2.65 -9.56 -27.34
CA SER A 170 -2.58 -10.46 -28.50
C SER A 170 -1.28 -10.29 -29.28
N VAL A 171 -0.87 -11.37 -29.97
CA VAL A 171 0.23 -11.38 -30.92
C VAL A 171 -0.14 -12.24 -32.13
N THR A 172 -0.07 -11.66 -33.33
CA THR A 172 -0.50 -12.30 -34.58
C THR A 172 0.37 -11.87 -35.76
N GLY A 173 0.33 -12.61 -36.87
CA GLY A 173 0.89 -12.14 -38.14
C GLY A 173 -0.03 -11.09 -38.76
N ALA A 174 0.52 -9.99 -39.27
CA ALA A 174 -0.26 -8.91 -39.90
C ALA A 174 -0.77 -9.30 -41.30
N ASP A 175 -0.01 -10.15 -42.00
CA ASP A 175 -0.24 -10.54 -43.40
C ASP A 175 -0.40 -12.07 -43.51
N GLU A 176 -0.97 -12.56 -44.62
CA GLU A 176 -1.12 -14.02 -44.88
C GLU A 176 0.22 -14.78 -44.84
N GLY A 177 1.34 -14.11 -45.16
CA GLY A 177 2.69 -14.66 -45.06
C GLY A 177 3.36 -14.50 -43.69
N GLY A 178 2.70 -13.86 -42.71
CA GLY A 178 3.27 -13.65 -41.37
C GLY A 178 4.54 -12.79 -41.34
N THR A 179 4.82 -12.03 -42.40
CA THR A 179 6.06 -11.26 -42.57
C THR A 179 6.22 -10.17 -41.52
N ARG A 180 5.12 -9.54 -41.11
CA ARG A 180 5.07 -8.54 -40.05
C ARG A 180 4.34 -9.10 -38.83
N VAL A 181 4.80 -8.72 -37.64
CA VAL A 181 4.15 -9.03 -36.38
C VAL A 181 3.16 -7.91 -36.06
N MET A 182 2.01 -8.28 -35.52
CA MET A 182 0.96 -7.39 -35.08
C MET A 182 0.60 -7.71 -33.63
N ILE A 183 0.55 -6.69 -32.78
CA ILE A 183 0.16 -6.80 -31.37
C ILE A 183 -1.03 -5.91 -31.09
N GLN A 184 -1.81 -6.29 -30.08
CA GLN A 184 -2.87 -5.46 -29.54
C GLN A 184 -2.55 -5.09 -28.10
N VAL A 185 -2.69 -3.80 -27.78
CA VAL A 185 -2.52 -3.23 -26.44
C VAL A 185 -3.71 -2.33 -26.17
N ASP A 186 -4.50 -2.62 -25.14
CA ASP A 186 -5.65 -1.81 -24.73
C ASP A 186 -6.58 -1.43 -25.90
N ARG A 187 -6.86 -2.42 -26.77
CA ARG A 187 -7.66 -2.31 -28.02
C ARG A 187 -7.02 -1.56 -29.18
N ARG A 188 -5.84 -0.97 -29.01
CA ARG A 188 -5.07 -0.39 -30.12
C ARG A 188 -4.18 -1.45 -30.74
N THR A 189 -4.00 -1.35 -32.04
CA THR A 189 -3.20 -2.31 -32.81
C THR A 189 -1.91 -1.66 -33.28
N TYR A 190 -0.80 -2.39 -33.13
CA TYR A 190 0.52 -1.96 -33.55
C TYR A 190 1.14 -3.04 -34.42
N THR A 191 1.93 -2.64 -35.42
CA THR A 191 2.65 -3.56 -36.30
C THR A 191 4.15 -3.27 -36.29
N SER A 192 4.95 -4.32 -36.44
CA SER A 192 6.40 -4.24 -36.58
C SER A 192 6.89 -5.25 -37.62
N ALA A 193 7.87 -4.86 -38.44
CA ALA A 193 8.52 -5.79 -39.37
C ALA A 193 9.44 -6.77 -38.64
N SER A 194 10.22 -6.28 -37.68
CA SER A 194 11.12 -7.12 -36.87
C SER A 194 10.35 -7.94 -35.85
N GLY A 195 9.20 -7.45 -35.36
CA GLY A 195 8.50 -7.99 -34.19
C GLY A 195 9.21 -7.66 -32.86
N VAL A 196 10.31 -6.92 -32.92
CA VAL A 196 11.17 -6.56 -31.79
C VAL A 196 11.54 -5.08 -31.98
N GLY A 197 10.67 -4.18 -31.52
CA GLY A 197 10.83 -2.74 -31.72
C GLY A 197 10.16 -2.23 -33.00
N ASP A 198 10.47 -1.00 -33.41
CA ASP A 198 9.94 -0.33 -34.61
C ASP A 198 8.41 -0.41 -34.76
N TRP A 199 7.72 -0.37 -33.63
CA TRP A 199 6.28 -0.49 -33.56
C TRP A 199 5.62 0.77 -34.10
N THR A 200 4.76 0.61 -35.09
CA THR A 200 3.95 1.69 -35.67
C THR A 200 2.47 1.44 -35.40
N PRO A 201 1.69 2.44 -34.97
CA PRO A 201 0.26 2.30 -34.79
C PRO A 201 -0.42 2.02 -36.13
N VAL A 202 -1.38 1.10 -36.13
CA VAL A 202 -2.25 0.85 -37.29
C VAL A 202 -3.43 1.82 -37.18
N PRO A 203 -3.73 2.64 -38.21
CA PRO A 203 -4.87 3.55 -38.20
C PRO A 203 -6.17 2.78 -37.93
N GLU A 204 -6.94 3.20 -36.94
CA GLU A 204 -8.22 2.58 -36.61
C GLU A 204 -9.18 2.69 -37.81
N THR A 205 -9.74 1.56 -38.22
CA THR A 205 -10.87 1.55 -39.15
C THR A 205 -12.07 2.14 -38.38
N PRO A 206 -12.83 3.11 -38.92
CA PRO A 206 -13.93 3.74 -38.20
C PRO A 206 -14.90 2.69 -37.63
N GLU A 207 -15.16 2.76 -36.32
CA GLU A 207 -16.06 1.87 -35.57
C GLU A 207 -17.46 1.71 -36.21
N SER A 208 -17.88 2.67 -37.05
CA SER A 208 -19.16 2.66 -37.76
C SER A 208 -19.32 1.53 -38.80
N LEU A 209 -18.26 0.79 -39.12
CA LEU A 209 -18.30 -0.37 -40.02
C LEU A 209 -18.15 -1.73 -39.30
N LEU A 210 -17.95 -1.74 -37.98
CA LEU A 210 -17.74 -2.96 -37.20
C LEU A 210 -19.05 -3.36 -36.50
N THR A 211 -19.77 -4.32 -37.09
CA THR A 211 -20.62 -5.21 -36.27
C THR A 211 -19.71 -5.87 -35.25
N SER A 212 -20.11 -5.85 -33.97
CA SER A 212 -19.39 -6.36 -32.79
C SER A 212 -18.22 -7.29 -33.15
N PRO A 213 -16.96 -6.95 -32.80
CA PRO A 213 -15.82 -7.78 -33.19
C PRO A 213 -16.09 -9.22 -32.73
N PRO A 214 -15.96 -10.23 -33.61
CA PRO A 214 -16.12 -11.62 -33.19
C PRO A 214 -15.19 -11.85 -31.99
N GLN A 215 -15.68 -12.50 -30.94
CA GLN A 215 -14.84 -12.92 -29.82
C GLN A 215 -13.69 -13.75 -30.38
N ARG A 216 -12.53 -13.11 -30.57
CA ARG A 216 -11.38 -13.72 -31.22
C ARG A 216 -10.85 -14.78 -30.29
N GLN A 217 -10.84 -16.03 -30.74
CA GLN A 217 -10.29 -17.13 -29.97
C GLN A 217 -8.77 -16.97 -29.92
N ARG A 218 -8.21 -16.77 -28.72
CA ARG A 218 -6.76 -16.62 -28.51
C ARG A 218 -6.02 -17.85 -29.02
N LYS A 219 -4.99 -17.66 -29.85
CA LYS A 219 -4.12 -18.76 -30.31
C LYS A 219 -3.11 -19.13 -29.22
N THR A 220 -3.53 -19.99 -28.32
CA THR A 220 -2.68 -20.47 -27.22
C THR A 220 -1.63 -21.50 -27.65
N GLU A 221 -1.72 -22.01 -28.88
CA GLU A 221 -0.80 -22.96 -29.49
C GLU A 221 -0.53 -22.59 -30.96
N ALA A 222 0.72 -22.74 -31.41
CA ALA A 222 1.15 -22.53 -32.78
C ALA A 222 2.28 -23.48 -33.16
N CYS A 223 2.23 -24.03 -34.37
CA CYS A 223 3.23 -24.95 -34.90
C CYS A 223 4.13 -24.27 -35.93
N VAL A 224 5.34 -24.82 -36.10
CA VAL A 224 6.27 -24.40 -37.16
C VAL A 224 5.64 -24.76 -38.51
N PRO A 225 5.47 -23.80 -39.45
CA PRO A 225 4.76 -24.05 -40.71
C PRO A 225 5.32 -25.22 -41.52
N ASP A 226 6.64 -25.39 -41.53
CA ASP A 226 7.34 -26.42 -42.32
C ASP A 226 7.65 -27.71 -41.50
N ASP A 227 7.37 -27.71 -40.19
CA ASP A 227 7.55 -28.86 -39.30
C ASP A 227 6.36 -28.98 -38.32
N PRO A 228 5.25 -29.61 -38.74
CA PRO A 228 4.04 -29.68 -37.93
C PRO A 228 4.19 -30.53 -36.66
N ALA A 229 5.28 -31.32 -36.52
CA ALA A 229 5.58 -32.03 -35.28
C ALA A 229 6.14 -31.11 -34.20
N HIS A 230 6.64 -29.94 -34.61
CA HIS A 230 7.25 -28.93 -33.77
C HIS A 230 6.24 -27.80 -33.46
N CYS A 231 5.77 -27.74 -32.22
CA CYS A 231 4.79 -26.75 -31.80
C CYS A 231 5.13 -26.13 -30.45
N TYR A 232 4.61 -24.91 -30.23
CA TYR A 232 4.73 -24.14 -29.01
C TYR A 232 3.35 -23.84 -28.45
N ARG A 233 3.21 -23.82 -27.13
CA ARG A 233 1.99 -23.35 -26.46
C ARG A 233 2.29 -22.57 -25.19
N VAL A 234 1.42 -21.63 -24.85
CA VAL A 234 1.52 -20.88 -23.60
C VAL A 234 1.08 -21.73 -22.40
N HIS A 235 1.70 -21.50 -21.23
CA HIS A 235 1.27 -22.13 -19.98
C HIS A 235 -0.17 -21.72 -19.61
N GLY A 236 -1.02 -22.67 -19.23
CA GLY A 236 -2.37 -22.39 -18.70
C GLY A 236 -3.49 -22.25 -19.75
N GLY A 237 -3.29 -22.76 -20.97
CA GLY A 237 -4.24 -22.69 -22.09
C GLY A 237 -5.73 -22.74 -21.73
N GLY A 238 -6.44 -21.66 -22.08
CA GLY A 238 -7.91 -21.60 -22.17
C GLY A 238 -8.66 -21.19 -20.90
N ASP A 239 -8.16 -21.46 -19.69
CA ASP A 239 -8.87 -21.17 -18.44
C ASP A 239 -8.03 -20.32 -17.48
N LEU A 240 -8.16 -19.00 -17.62
CA LEU A 240 -7.55 -17.99 -16.75
C LEU A 240 -8.44 -17.70 -15.51
N SER A 241 -9.56 -18.40 -15.33
CA SER A 241 -10.61 -18.04 -14.37
C SER A 241 -10.33 -18.46 -12.93
N GLY A 242 -9.23 -19.18 -12.67
CA GLY A 242 -8.83 -19.55 -11.32
C GLY A 242 -7.32 -19.49 -11.16
N TYR A 243 -6.90 -19.07 -9.98
CA TYR A 243 -5.55 -19.25 -9.40
C TYR A 243 -5.07 -20.71 -9.32
N ALA A 244 -5.71 -21.61 -10.07
CA ALA A 244 -5.30 -22.97 -10.23
C ALA A 244 -3.96 -22.96 -10.96
N LYS A 245 -2.93 -23.42 -10.24
CA LYS A 245 -1.72 -24.02 -10.81
C LYS A 245 -2.08 -24.63 -12.16
N SER A 246 -1.37 -24.25 -13.22
CA SER A 246 -1.51 -24.97 -14.50
C SER A 246 -1.47 -26.46 -14.22
N ALA A 247 -2.13 -27.29 -15.03
CA ALA A 247 -2.23 -28.73 -14.83
C ALA A 247 -0.86 -29.46 -14.67
N ARG A 248 0.27 -28.76 -14.88
CA ARG A 248 1.64 -29.24 -14.76
C ARG A 248 2.49 -28.51 -13.72
N GLY A 249 1.92 -27.60 -12.93
CA GLY A 249 2.65 -26.81 -11.93
C GLY A 249 3.51 -25.67 -12.48
N GLY A 250 3.50 -25.43 -13.80
CA GLY A 250 4.16 -24.28 -14.44
C GLY A 250 3.43 -22.97 -14.20
N ARG A 251 4.19 -21.87 -14.10
CA ARG A 251 3.66 -20.52 -13.82
C ARG A 251 3.11 -19.86 -15.10
N LEU A 252 2.29 -18.82 -14.92
CA LEU A 252 1.54 -18.17 -16.01
C LEU A 252 2.41 -17.47 -17.06
N LEU A 253 3.68 -17.14 -16.77
CA LEU A 253 4.66 -16.68 -17.77
C LEU A 253 5.56 -17.83 -18.20
N GLY A 254 5.20 -18.49 -19.29
CA GLY A 254 6.01 -19.55 -19.85
C GLY A 254 5.39 -20.19 -21.08
N VAL A 255 6.24 -20.93 -21.79
CA VAL A 255 5.94 -21.60 -23.04
C VAL A 255 6.50 -23.02 -22.99
N ASP A 256 5.64 -23.96 -23.35
CA ASP A 256 6.05 -25.34 -23.62
C ASP A 256 6.32 -25.53 -25.12
N GLU A 257 7.23 -26.43 -25.43
CA GLU A 257 7.56 -26.90 -26.78
C GLU A 257 7.39 -28.41 -26.87
N THR A 258 6.91 -28.87 -28.02
CA THR A 258 6.89 -30.26 -28.44
C THR A 258 7.65 -30.40 -29.75
N THR A 259 8.30 -31.53 -29.96
CA THR A 259 8.86 -31.93 -31.27
C THR A 259 8.34 -33.30 -31.72
N ASP A 260 7.31 -33.83 -31.07
CA ASP A 260 6.77 -35.17 -31.33
C ASP A 260 5.24 -35.20 -31.55
N ASN A 261 4.70 -34.14 -32.16
CA ASN A 261 3.25 -33.92 -32.38
C ASN A 261 2.45 -33.87 -31.06
N GLY A 262 3.02 -33.27 -30.03
CA GLY A 262 2.35 -33.00 -28.76
C GLY A 262 2.25 -34.20 -27.83
N ARG A 263 2.97 -35.30 -28.11
CA ARG A 263 3.00 -36.48 -27.22
C ARG A 263 3.76 -36.16 -25.94
N THR A 264 4.86 -35.43 -26.06
CA THR A 264 5.62 -34.89 -24.94
C THR A 264 5.78 -33.39 -25.10
N TRP A 265 5.73 -32.69 -23.97
CA TRP A 265 5.93 -31.25 -23.93
C TRP A 265 6.95 -30.95 -22.84
N ARG A 266 7.90 -30.09 -23.17
CA ARG A 266 8.92 -29.58 -22.25
C ARG A 266 8.83 -28.07 -22.17
N THR A 267 9.16 -27.49 -21.04
CA THR A 267 9.21 -26.03 -20.90
C THR A 267 10.38 -25.49 -21.72
N ALA A 268 10.07 -24.72 -22.76
CA ALA A 268 11.06 -24.05 -23.60
C ALA A 268 11.52 -22.73 -22.98
N TRP A 269 10.61 -22.03 -22.31
CA TRP A 269 10.90 -20.78 -21.62
C TRP A 269 9.94 -20.55 -20.45
N GLU A 270 10.44 -20.05 -19.33
CA GLU A 270 9.60 -19.56 -18.24
C GLU A 270 10.32 -18.51 -17.39
N VAL A 271 9.52 -17.68 -16.71
CA VAL A 271 10.03 -16.87 -15.61
C VAL A 271 10.25 -17.77 -14.39
N PRO A 272 11.43 -17.74 -13.73
CA PRO A 272 11.75 -18.67 -12.67
C PRO A 272 10.68 -18.82 -11.60
N ALA A 273 10.42 -20.08 -11.24
CA ALA A 273 9.48 -20.47 -10.19
C ALA A 273 9.88 -20.01 -8.77
N ALA A 274 10.96 -19.27 -8.56
CA ALA A 274 11.20 -18.56 -7.29
C ALA A 274 10.85 -17.07 -7.36
N ARG A 275 10.82 -16.47 -8.57
CA ARG A 275 10.77 -15.01 -8.78
C ARG A 275 9.41 -14.42 -9.14
N TRP A 276 8.41 -15.25 -9.42
CA TRP A 276 7.04 -14.79 -9.69
C TRP A 276 6.44 -13.89 -8.61
N PRO A 277 6.57 -14.17 -7.29
CA PRO A 277 6.04 -13.24 -6.29
C PRO A 277 6.71 -11.87 -6.38
N PHE A 278 7.99 -11.83 -6.75
CA PHE A 278 8.70 -10.57 -7.00
C PHE A 278 8.15 -9.87 -8.25
N VAL A 279 8.00 -10.58 -9.38
CA VAL A 279 7.44 -10.03 -10.61
C VAL A 279 6.03 -9.47 -10.37
N LEU A 280 5.16 -10.23 -9.71
CA LEU A 280 3.82 -9.77 -9.35
C LEU A 280 3.86 -8.53 -8.45
N SER A 281 4.77 -8.46 -7.46
CA SER A 281 4.90 -7.29 -6.59
C SER A 281 5.33 -6.00 -7.34
N GLN A 282 5.94 -6.13 -8.52
CA GLN A 282 6.30 -4.97 -9.35
C GLN A 282 5.10 -4.45 -10.15
N HIS A 283 4.14 -5.32 -10.46
CA HIS A 283 2.93 -4.99 -11.21
C HIS A 283 1.82 -4.56 -10.26
N ARG A 284 1.39 -3.31 -10.38
CA ARG A 284 0.45 -2.67 -9.45
C ARG A 284 -1.00 -2.96 -9.84
N PHE A 285 -1.50 -4.13 -9.51
CA PHE A 285 -2.93 -4.43 -9.67
C PHE A 285 -3.77 -3.69 -8.60
N PRO A 286 -4.96 -3.15 -8.95
CA PRO A 286 -5.88 -2.58 -7.97
C PRO A 286 -6.25 -3.61 -6.87
N ARG A 287 -6.22 -3.17 -5.60
CA ARG A 287 -6.56 -4.02 -4.44
C ARG A 287 -7.96 -4.64 -4.62
N GLY A 288 -8.04 -5.98 -4.63
CA GLY A 288 -9.29 -6.74 -4.73
C GLY A 288 -9.57 -7.37 -6.09
N PHE A 289 -8.77 -7.06 -7.11
CA PHE A 289 -8.78 -7.75 -8.40
C PHE A 289 -7.33 -8.05 -8.80
N GLU A 290 -6.78 -9.16 -8.30
CA GLU A 290 -5.61 -9.72 -8.95
C GLU A 290 -6.09 -10.17 -10.34
N ARG A 291 -5.50 -9.61 -11.41
CA ARG A 291 -5.72 -10.08 -12.78
C ARG A 291 -4.44 -10.78 -13.26
N PRO A 292 -4.11 -11.99 -12.78
CA PRO A 292 -2.96 -12.74 -13.28
C PRO A 292 -2.96 -12.89 -14.80
N GLY A 293 -4.15 -12.91 -15.42
CA GLY A 293 -4.30 -12.93 -16.88
C GLY A 293 -3.71 -11.71 -17.62
N GLU A 294 -3.50 -10.58 -16.94
CA GLU A 294 -2.82 -9.39 -17.50
C GLU A 294 -1.28 -9.47 -17.37
N VAL A 295 -0.73 -10.41 -16.62
CA VAL A 295 0.72 -10.67 -16.48
C VAL A 295 1.05 -12.12 -16.88
N ALA A 296 0.16 -12.77 -17.64
CA ALA A 296 0.32 -14.13 -18.13
C ALA A 296 0.77 -14.15 -19.60
N SER A 297 1.35 -15.27 -20.03
CA SER A 297 1.49 -15.62 -21.44
C SER A 297 0.11 -15.99 -21.98
N VAL A 298 -0.42 -15.21 -22.92
CA VAL A 298 -1.82 -15.32 -23.37
C VAL A 298 -1.99 -15.80 -24.80
N GLU A 299 -0.99 -15.59 -25.66
CA GLU A 299 -1.04 -15.96 -27.07
C GLU A 299 0.38 -16.18 -27.61
N VAL A 300 0.51 -17.09 -28.59
CA VAL A 300 1.77 -17.42 -29.24
C VAL A 300 1.66 -17.33 -30.77
N LEU A 301 2.71 -16.85 -31.40
CA LEU A 301 2.89 -16.76 -32.85
C LEU A 301 4.22 -17.40 -33.22
N VAL A 302 4.22 -18.27 -34.23
CA VAL A 302 5.44 -18.83 -34.84
C VAL A 302 5.57 -18.25 -36.25
N ARG A 303 6.73 -17.68 -36.55
CA ARG A 303 7.06 -17.08 -37.86
C ARG A 303 8.23 -17.82 -38.49
N ALA A 304 8.03 -18.37 -39.68
CA ALA A 304 9.12 -18.95 -40.47
C ALA A 304 10.02 -17.82 -41.00
N VAL A 305 11.33 -17.98 -40.88
CA VAL A 305 12.35 -17.03 -41.36
C VAL A 305 13.50 -17.80 -42.01
N PRO A 306 14.32 -17.17 -42.88
CA PRO A 306 15.51 -17.84 -43.41
C PRO A 306 16.41 -18.36 -42.28
N GLY A 307 16.67 -19.67 -42.28
CA GLY A 307 17.49 -20.34 -41.26
C GLY A 307 16.73 -20.98 -40.10
N GLY A 308 15.40 -20.87 -40.04
CA GLY A 308 14.58 -21.56 -39.03
C GLY A 308 13.24 -20.86 -38.78
N HIS A 309 12.91 -20.65 -37.52
CA HIS A 309 11.70 -19.95 -37.10
C HIS A 309 11.97 -19.06 -35.88
N GLU A 310 11.11 -18.07 -35.71
CA GLU A 310 11.03 -17.24 -34.52
C GLU A 310 9.70 -17.48 -33.82
N VAL A 311 9.70 -17.32 -32.49
CA VAL A 311 8.49 -17.47 -31.67
C VAL A 311 8.25 -16.18 -30.92
N PHE A 312 7.04 -15.64 -31.01
CA PHE A 312 6.61 -14.44 -30.29
C PHE A 312 5.48 -14.81 -29.34
N VAL A 313 5.54 -14.29 -28.11
CA VAL A 313 4.58 -14.62 -27.06
C VAL A 313 4.10 -13.32 -26.42
N ALA A 314 2.80 -13.12 -26.40
CA ALA A 314 2.16 -12.01 -25.69
C ALA A 314 2.17 -12.32 -24.19
N ASN A 315 2.89 -11.51 -23.41
CA ASN A 315 3.07 -11.69 -21.96
C ASN A 315 2.36 -10.59 -21.14
N GLY A 316 1.32 -9.98 -21.70
CA GLY A 316 0.56 -8.93 -21.01
C GLY A 316 1.44 -7.73 -20.64
N ALA A 317 1.43 -7.33 -19.37
CA ALA A 317 2.21 -6.19 -18.87
C ALA A 317 3.73 -6.46 -18.79
N GLU A 318 4.19 -7.69 -19.05
CA GLU A 318 5.62 -7.99 -19.23
C GLU A 318 6.10 -7.79 -20.68
N GLY A 319 5.22 -7.34 -21.60
CA GLY A 319 5.55 -7.11 -23.00
C GLY A 319 5.54 -8.41 -23.81
N LEU A 320 6.67 -8.74 -24.45
CA LEU A 320 6.82 -9.93 -25.29
C LEU A 320 7.92 -10.87 -24.76
N ALA A 321 7.74 -12.18 -24.93
CA ALA A 321 8.87 -13.10 -24.98
C ALA A 321 9.11 -13.53 -26.43
N VAL A 322 10.38 -13.48 -26.85
CA VAL A 322 10.77 -13.78 -28.22
C VAL A 322 11.87 -14.83 -28.21
N CYS A 323 11.67 -15.92 -28.95
CA CYS A 323 12.69 -16.89 -29.30
C CYS A 323 13.27 -16.51 -30.66
N GLY A 324 14.57 -16.21 -30.72
CA GLY A 324 15.27 -15.99 -31.97
C GLY A 324 15.54 -17.29 -32.72
N VAL A 325 16.00 -17.17 -33.97
CA VAL A 325 16.40 -18.30 -34.83
C VAL A 325 17.54 -19.14 -34.23
N ASP A 326 18.31 -18.53 -33.32
CA ASP A 326 19.38 -19.18 -32.55
C ASP A 326 18.86 -20.01 -31.36
N GLY A 327 17.54 -20.06 -31.15
CA GLY A 327 16.90 -20.72 -30.01
C GLY A 327 17.01 -19.92 -28.70
N THR A 328 17.54 -18.69 -28.73
CA THR A 328 17.68 -17.88 -27.52
C THR A 328 16.39 -17.12 -27.20
N TRP A 329 15.90 -17.31 -25.99
CA TRP A 329 14.72 -16.60 -25.49
C TRP A 329 15.09 -15.28 -24.82
N ARG A 330 14.35 -14.23 -25.14
CA ARG A 330 14.52 -12.89 -24.57
C ARG A 330 13.18 -12.27 -24.20
N ARG A 331 13.16 -11.52 -23.11
CA ARG A 331 12.03 -10.64 -22.75
C ARG A 331 12.25 -9.30 -23.43
N VAL A 332 11.29 -8.89 -24.24
CA VAL A 332 11.38 -7.75 -25.16
C VAL A 332 10.37 -6.68 -24.74
N PRO A 333 10.79 -5.42 -24.57
CA PRO A 333 9.87 -4.32 -24.30
C PRO A 333 9.07 -3.93 -25.54
N VAL A 334 7.87 -3.41 -25.33
CA VAL A 334 7.05 -2.77 -26.37
C VAL A 334 7.07 -1.27 -26.10
N VAL A 335 7.71 -0.52 -27.00
CA VAL A 335 7.84 0.94 -26.89
C VAL A 335 7.36 1.58 -28.20
N VAL A 336 6.43 2.52 -28.10
CA VAL A 336 5.87 3.27 -29.23
C VAL A 336 5.95 4.75 -28.92
N ALA A 337 7.04 5.39 -29.38
CA ALA A 337 7.34 6.79 -29.07
C ALA A 337 6.21 7.75 -29.48
N GLU A 338 5.55 7.51 -30.61
CA GLU A 338 4.47 8.34 -31.15
C GLU A 338 3.24 8.41 -30.23
N THR A 339 2.94 7.33 -29.51
CA THR A 339 1.78 7.25 -28.61
C THR A 339 2.17 7.38 -27.13
N GLY A 340 3.47 7.40 -26.82
CA GLY A 340 3.99 7.35 -25.46
C GLY A 340 3.80 5.99 -24.77
N LEU A 341 3.40 4.93 -25.50
CA LEU A 341 3.22 3.59 -24.93
C LEU A 341 4.58 2.97 -24.60
N GLU A 342 4.73 2.51 -23.36
CA GLU A 342 5.96 1.89 -22.87
C GLU A 342 5.61 0.73 -21.91
N ILE A 343 5.74 -0.50 -22.41
CA ILE A 343 5.59 -1.74 -21.63
C ILE A 343 6.98 -2.38 -21.55
N ARG A 344 7.51 -2.52 -20.34
CA ARG A 344 8.83 -3.12 -20.10
C ARG A 344 8.73 -4.32 -19.17
N PRO A 345 9.36 -5.46 -19.51
CA PRO A 345 9.49 -6.57 -18.59
C PRO A 345 10.23 -6.14 -17.34
N VAL A 346 9.70 -6.48 -16.17
CA VAL A 346 10.33 -6.09 -14.91
C VAL A 346 11.63 -6.88 -14.70
N PRO A 347 12.64 -6.29 -14.06
CA PRO A 347 13.83 -7.04 -13.68
C PRO A 347 13.43 -8.18 -12.74
N LEU A 348 14.16 -9.29 -12.77
CA LEU A 348 13.88 -10.40 -11.85
C LEU A 348 14.36 -10.12 -10.42
N THR A 349 15.23 -9.11 -10.25
CA THR A 349 15.79 -8.65 -8.97
C THR A 349 15.97 -7.14 -9.03
N ALA A 350 15.58 -6.43 -7.99
CA ALA A 350 15.88 -5.01 -7.82
C ALA A 350 15.83 -4.67 -6.34
N PHE A 351 16.95 -4.22 -5.78
CA PHE A 351 17.06 -3.95 -4.36
C PHE A 351 16.00 -2.93 -3.91
N GLY A 352 15.24 -3.29 -2.87
CA GLY A 352 14.28 -2.41 -2.23
C GLY A 352 12.99 -2.12 -3.01
N HIS A 353 12.79 -2.72 -4.18
CA HIS A 353 11.59 -2.52 -4.99
C HIS A 353 10.49 -3.52 -4.63
N GLY A 354 9.21 -3.11 -4.73
CA GLY A 354 8.05 -3.97 -4.49
C GLY A 354 7.73 -4.28 -3.02
N LEU A 355 8.33 -3.58 -2.07
CA LEU A 355 8.23 -3.86 -0.62
C LEU A 355 6.98 -3.30 0.08
N GLY A 356 5.90 -3.03 -0.66
CA GLY A 356 4.76 -2.28 -0.12
C GLY A 356 4.10 -2.97 1.08
N GLU A 357 3.84 -4.26 0.98
CA GLU A 357 3.23 -5.06 2.05
C GLU A 357 4.20 -5.27 3.21
N GLU A 358 5.47 -5.56 2.90
CA GLU A 358 6.47 -5.86 3.92
C GLU A 358 6.86 -4.63 4.75
N ILE A 359 6.80 -3.42 4.19
CA ILE A 359 6.97 -2.18 4.94
C ILE A 359 5.82 -1.99 5.94
N ILE A 360 4.58 -2.33 5.55
CA ILE A 360 3.42 -2.28 6.44
C ILE A 360 3.61 -3.28 7.59
N ASP A 361 3.98 -4.52 7.26
CA ASP A 361 4.25 -5.57 8.26
C ASP A 361 5.38 -5.16 9.22
N ALA A 362 6.48 -4.59 8.72
CA ALA A 362 7.56 -4.06 9.53
C ALA A 362 7.09 -2.96 10.49
N GLY A 363 6.22 -2.07 10.02
CA GLY A 363 5.59 -1.02 10.82
C GLY A 363 4.69 -1.59 11.93
N LEU A 364 3.91 -2.62 11.62
CA LEU A 364 3.08 -3.33 12.60
C LEU A 364 3.92 -4.06 13.66
N ILE A 365 5.00 -4.72 13.23
CA ILE A 365 5.96 -5.37 14.13
C ILE A 365 6.61 -4.33 15.05
N ALA A 366 7.06 -3.20 14.51
CA ALA A 366 7.65 -2.12 15.32
C ALA A 366 6.65 -1.54 16.31
N LEU A 367 5.39 -1.36 15.92
CA LEU A 367 4.34 -0.93 16.84
C LEU A 367 4.13 -1.96 17.96
N LEU A 368 3.96 -3.23 17.62
CA LEU A 368 3.74 -4.29 18.60
C LEU A 368 4.90 -4.35 19.60
N ALA A 369 6.14 -4.27 19.11
CA ALA A 369 7.34 -4.18 19.93
C ALA A 369 7.29 -2.97 20.88
N LEU A 370 6.95 -1.78 20.38
CA LEU A 370 6.83 -0.58 21.21
C LEU A 370 5.82 -0.78 22.34
N LEU A 371 4.69 -1.42 22.06
CA LEU A 371 3.65 -1.68 23.06
C LEU A 371 4.10 -2.66 24.13
N ILE A 372 4.80 -3.71 23.74
CA ILE A 372 5.39 -4.67 24.67
C ILE A 372 6.39 -3.95 25.57
N GLY A 373 7.33 -3.21 24.99
CA GLY A 373 8.38 -2.51 25.75
C GLY A 373 7.81 -1.47 26.73
N VAL A 374 6.83 -0.68 26.32
CA VAL A 374 6.20 0.32 27.20
C VAL A 374 5.33 -0.33 28.28
N SER A 375 4.64 -1.43 27.96
CA SER A 375 3.89 -2.21 28.94
C SER A 375 4.80 -2.78 30.02
N VAL A 376 5.95 -3.35 29.64
CA VAL A 376 6.97 -3.83 30.58
C VAL A 376 7.50 -2.69 31.45
N ALA A 377 7.79 -1.52 30.86
CA ALA A 377 8.26 -0.35 31.59
C ALA A 377 7.23 0.16 32.61
N ALA A 378 5.97 0.27 32.20
CA ALA A 378 4.87 0.74 33.03
C ALA A 378 4.53 -0.24 34.15
N GLY A 379 4.45 -1.54 33.84
CA GLY A 379 4.20 -2.59 34.82
C GLY A 379 5.28 -2.59 35.92
N ARG A 380 6.55 -2.48 35.52
CA ARG A 380 7.66 -2.38 36.48
C ARG A 380 7.62 -1.11 37.33
N ALA A 381 7.32 0.04 36.72
CA ALA A 381 7.21 1.30 37.44
C ALA A 381 6.05 1.28 38.44
N ARG A 382 4.90 0.70 38.08
CA ARG A 382 3.69 0.63 38.92
C ARG A 382 3.72 -0.48 39.98
N ALA A 383 4.43 -1.59 39.73
CA ALA A 383 4.67 -2.62 40.74
C ALA A 383 5.38 -2.04 41.97
N ARG A 384 6.21 -1.01 41.81
CA ARG A 384 6.84 -0.29 42.91
C ARG A 384 5.95 0.72 43.63
N THR A 385 4.85 1.15 43.00
CA THR A 385 3.89 2.10 43.59
C THR A 385 2.65 1.41 44.18
N GLY A 386 2.62 0.07 44.28
CA GLY A 386 1.54 -0.70 44.93
C GLY A 386 0.30 -1.01 44.07
N TYR A 387 0.27 -0.62 42.78
CA TYR A 387 -0.88 -0.84 41.88
C TYR A 387 -0.59 -1.89 40.78
N GLY A 388 0.24 -2.90 41.09
CA GLY A 388 0.83 -3.81 40.10
C GLY A 388 -0.17 -4.69 39.32
N LEU A 389 -1.28 -5.11 39.93
CA LEU A 389 -2.20 -6.10 39.36
C LEU A 389 -3.08 -5.54 38.22
N VAL A 390 -3.39 -4.24 38.23
CA VAL A 390 -4.25 -3.59 37.21
C VAL A 390 -3.50 -3.32 35.90
N ALA A 391 -2.16 -3.37 35.92
CA ALA A 391 -1.32 -3.10 34.74
C ALA A 391 -1.00 -4.32 33.88
N VAL A 392 -1.11 -5.55 34.43
CA VAL A 392 -0.75 -6.80 33.73
C VAL A 392 -1.92 -7.36 32.91
N LEU A 393 -3.15 -7.08 33.31
CA LEU A 393 -4.38 -7.57 32.68
C LEU A 393 -4.56 -7.13 31.21
N PRO A 394 -4.29 -5.86 30.83
CA PRO A 394 -4.35 -5.45 29.43
C PRO A 394 -3.23 -6.08 28.59
N ALA A 395 -2.03 -6.21 29.15
CA ALA A 395 -0.87 -6.79 28.46
C ALA A 395 -1.03 -8.30 28.21
N GLY A 396 -1.65 -9.03 29.16
CA GLY A 396 -2.02 -10.44 28.99
C GLY A 396 -3.10 -10.65 27.93
N LEU A 397 -4.14 -9.79 27.90
CA LEU A 397 -5.16 -9.83 26.85
C LEU A 397 -4.60 -9.48 25.45
N LEU A 398 -3.66 -8.52 25.38
CA LEU A 398 -2.95 -8.14 24.14
C LEU A 398 -2.07 -9.28 23.61
N LEU A 399 -1.36 -10.01 24.48
CA LEU A 399 -0.48 -11.13 24.09
C LEU A 399 -1.25 -12.40 23.73
N VAL A 400 -2.32 -12.74 24.47
CA VAL A 400 -3.15 -13.93 24.22
C VAL A 400 -4.06 -13.73 23.01
N GLY A 401 -4.47 -12.50 22.70
CA GLY A 401 -5.28 -12.17 21.53
C GLY A 401 -4.50 -11.98 20.22
N ALA A 402 -3.26 -11.48 20.25
CA ALA A 402 -2.54 -11.10 19.03
C ALA A 402 -1.90 -12.28 18.27
N VAL A 403 -1.45 -13.33 18.97
CA VAL A 403 -0.73 -14.48 18.38
C VAL A 403 -1.65 -15.45 17.62
N PRO A 404 -2.83 -15.84 18.13
CA PRO A 404 -3.76 -16.68 17.36
C PRO A 404 -4.37 -15.91 16.19
N LEU A 405 -4.53 -14.59 16.32
CA LEU A 405 -5.19 -13.75 15.32
C LEU A 405 -4.27 -13.41 14.14
N THR A 406 -2.96 -13.24 14.35
CA THR A 406 -1.98 -13.13 13.25
C THR A 406 -1.86 -14.45 12.49
N ALA A 407 -1.85 -15.59 13.18
CA ALA A 407 -1.93 -16.90 12.55
C ALA A 407 -3.26 -17.13 11.80
N MET A 408 -4.38 -16.62 12.33
CA MET A 408 -5.70 -16.67 11.68
C MET A 408 -5.80 -15.71 10.48
N VAL A 409 -5.16 -14.54 10.52
CA VAL A 409 -5.08 -13.59 9.40
C VAL A 409 -4.24 -14.15 8.26
N SER A 410 -3.13 -14.83 8.54
CA SER A 410 -2.36 -15.55 7.52
C SER A 410 -3.13 -16.75 6.94
N PHE A 411 -4.05 -17.34 7.71
CA PHE A 411 -4.89 -18.46 7.27
C PHE A 411 -6.08 -18.02 6.38
N PHE A 412 -6.61 -16.80 6.57
CA PHE A 412 -7.76 -16.28 5.81
C PHE A 412 -7.38 -15.29 4.69
N SER A 413 -6.09 -14.97 4.47
CA SER A 413 -5.67 -13.93 3.52
C SER A 413 -5.85 -14.27 2.02
N ASN A 414 -6.55 -15.35 1.68
CA ASN A 414 -6.69 -15.78 0.30
C ASN A 414 -7.89 -15.23 -0.46
N SER A 415 -8.78 -14.43 0.15
CA SER A 415 -9.77 -13.64 -0.60
C SER A 415 -10.53 -12.68 0.32
N THR A 416 -10.60 -11.40 -0.07
CA THR A 416 -11.66 -10.41 0.26
C THR A 416 -11.85 -9.87 1.69
N ALA A 417 -10.91 -10.03 2.64
CA ALA A 417 -11.07 -9.53 4.03
C ALA A 417 -10.18 -8.33 4.44
N THR A 418 -9.88 -7.39 3.53
CA THR A 418 -8.99 -6.23 3.81
C THR A 418 -9.58 -5.18 4.76
N ILE A 419 -10.91 -5.01 4.80
CA ILE A 419 -11.58 -4.01 5.66
C ILE A 419 -11.54 -4.44 7.15
N GLY A 420 -11.62 -5.75 7.43
CA GLY A 420 -11.56 -6.28 8.79
C GLY A 420 -10.18 -6.11 9.44
N LEU A 421 -9.11 -6.30 8.66
CA LEU A 421 -7.73 -6.20 9.13
C LEU A 421 -7.37 -4.76 9.55
N GLY A 422 -7.76 -3.76 8.74
CA GLY A 422 -7.54 -2.36 9.06
C GLY A 422 -8.27 -1.89 10.33
N LEU A 423 -9.51 -2.36 10.54
CA LEU A 423 -10.29 -2.08 11.74
C LEU A 423 -9.70 -2.71 13.01
N VAL A 424 -9.20 -3.95 12.91
CA VAL A 424 -8.55 -4.64 14.03
C VAL A 424 -7.24 -3.94 14.38
N VAL A 425 -6.41 -3.59 13.39
CA VAL A 425 -5.16 -2.83 13.61
C VAL A 425 -5.47 -1.46 14.22
N ALA A 426 -6.47 -0.74 13.71
CA ALA A 426 -6.89 0.56 14.25
C ALA A 426 -7.41 0.43 15.69
N LEU A 427 -8.18 -0.61 16.01
CA LEU A 427 -8.66 -0.86 17.37
C LEU A 427 -7.51 -1.19 18.32
N PHE A 428 -6.54 -2.00 17.88
CA PHE A 428 -5.32 -2.27 18.64
C PHE A 428 -4.48 -1.00 18.85
N GLN A 429 -4.32 -0.14 17.83
CA GLN A 429 -3.64 1.17 17.92
C GLN A 429 -4.35 2.13 18.89
N VAL A 430 -5.68 2.11 18.94
CA VAL A 430 -6.47 2.92 19.89
C VAL A 430 -6.31 2.38 21.31
N ILE A 431 -6.41 1.07 21.53
CA ILE A 431 -6.20 0.44 22.85
C ILE A 431 -4.77 0.68 23.34
N ALA A 432 -3.80 0.51 22.45
CA ALA A 432 -2.39 0.82 22.61
C ALA A 432 -2.12 2.28 22.99
N GLY A 433 -2.64 3.23 22.22
CA GLY A 433 -2.51 4.67 22.48
C GLY A 433 -3.19 5.08 23.79
N THR A 434 -4.31 4.44 24.13
CA THR A 434 -4.99 4.64 25.42
C THR A 434 -4.13 4.11 26.59
N GLY A 435 -3.48 2.96 26.43
CA GLY A 435 -2.49 2.44 27.38
C GLY A 435 -1.25 3.33 27.51
N LEU A 436 -0.72 3.83 26.38
CA LEU A 436 0.45 4.70 26.34
C LEU A 436 0.18 6.04 27.04
N THR A 437 -0.94 6.70 26.73
CA THR A 437 -1.32 7.98 27.36
C THR A 437 -1.53 7.86 28.87
N MET A 438 -1.98 6.71 29.37
CA MET A 438 -2.07 6.43 30.80
C MET A 438 -0.71 6.18 31.48
N THR A 439 0.38 5.96 30.72
CA THR A 439 1.73 5.67 31.24
C THR A 439 2.71 6.84 31.10
N VAL A 440 2.43 7.82 30.23
CA VAL A 440 3.26 9.03 30.00
C VAL A 440 3.48 9.88 31.27
N GLY A 441 2.65 9.72 32.30
CA GLY A 441 2.83 10.40 33.59
C GLY A 441 3.85 9.77 34.55
N VAL A 442 4.37 8.58 34.23
CA VAL A 442 5.17 7.74 35.15
C VAL A 442 6.61 7.52 34.67
N LEU A 443 6.87 7.59 33.36
CA LEU A 443 8.16 7.28 32.74
C LEU A 443 8.88 8.52 32.22
N ARG A 444 10.23 8.55 32.31
CA ARG A 444 11.06 9.63 31.75
C ARG A 444 11.07 9.56 30.21
N ARG A 445 10.88 10.71 29.53
CA ARG A 445 10.87 10.81 28.05
C ARG A 445 12.09 10.17 27.38
N SER A 446 13.29 10.41 27.91
CA SER A 446 14.53 9.84 27.36
C SER A 446 14.55 8.31 27.37
N ARG A 447 13.90 7.67 28.34
CA ARG A 447 13.84 6.20 28.42
C ARG A 447 12.80 5.61 27.49
N VAL A 448 11.69 6.31 27.25
CA VAL A 448 10.69 5.93 26.25
C VAL A 448 11.30 5.99 24.84
N LEU A 449 12.17 6.96 24.56
CA LEU A 449 12.90 7.02 23.28
C LEU A 449 13.80 5.79 23.06
N VAL A 450 14.45 5.27 24.11
CA VAL A 450 15.27 4.04 24.01
C VAL A 450 14.40 2.82 23.66
N VAL A 451 13.22 2.70 24.28
CA VAL A 451 12.25 1.64 23.94
C VAL A 451 11.75 1.80 22.50
N GLY A 452 11.48 3.04 22.07
CA GLY A 452 11.12 3.34 20.69
C GLY A 452 12.21 2.97 19.68
N ALA A 453 13.47 3.27 19.97
CA ALA A 453 14.59 2.88 19.12
C ALA A 453 14.71 1.35 19.00
N ALA A 454 14.58 0.61 20.11
CA ALA A 454 14.58 -0.86 20.10
C ALA A 454 13.41 -1.44 19.28
N ALA A 455 12.24 -0.81 19.37
CA ALA A 455 11.07 -1.21 18.60
C ALA A 455 11.23 -0.97 17.09
N VAL A 456 11.78 0.17 16.68
CA VAL A 456 12.11 0.45 15.27
C VAL A 456 13.17 -0.52 14.75
N LEU A 457 14.21 -0.81 15.53
CA LEU A 457 15.22 -1.80 15.18
C LEU A 457 14.62 -3.20 14.97
N THR A 458 13.56 -3.55 15.72
CA THR A 458 12.85 -4.83 15.56
C THR A 458 12.12 -4.90 14.21
N GLY A 459 11.46 -3.82 13.78
CA GLY A 459 10.87 -3.73 12.45
C GLY A 459 11.92 -3.74 11.33
N LEU A 460 13.04 -3.05 11.51
CA LEU A 460 14.16 -3.08 10.55
C LEU A 460 14.82 -4.47 10.45
N ALA A 461 14.92 -5.20 11.55
CA ALA A 461 15.44 -6.57 11.58
C ALA A 461 14.57 -7.53 10.74
N PHE A 462 13.25 -7.32 10.72
CA PHE A 462 12.34 -8.03 9.82
C PHE A 462 12.61 -7.73 8.33
N LEU A 463 12.84 -6.46 7.99
CA LEU A 463 13.08 -6.05 6.60
C LEU A 463 14.40 -6.54 6.01
N GLY A 464 15.43 -6.78 6.83
CA GLY A 464 16.77 -7.16 6.35
C GLY A 464 16.76 -8.34 5.35
N PRO A 465 16.22 -9.52 5.73
CA PRO A 465 16.07 -10.66 4.82
C PRO A 465 15.21 -10.38 3.60
N VAL A 466 14.18 -9.55 3.74
CA VAL A 466 13.28 -9.16 2.63
C VAL A 466 14.04 -8.32 1.60
N PHE A 467 14.88 -7.37 2.05
CA PHE A 467 15.80 -6.64 1.17
C PHE A 467 16.75 -7.61 0.45
N GLY A 468 17.27 -8.62 1.14
CA GLY A 468 18.04 -9.71 0.52
C GLY A 468 17.25 -10.41 -0.59
N TRP A 469 16.00 -10.80 -0.33
CA TRP A 469 15.13 -11.42 -1.33
C TRP A 469 14.90 -10.55 -2.56
N THR A 470 14.76 -9.22 -2.40
CA THR A 470 14.66 -8.31 -3.56
C THR A 470 15.94 -8.30 -4.41
N ALA A 471 17.09 -8.56 -3.82
CA ALA A 471 18.38 -8.76 -4.50
C ALA A 471 18.60 -10.21 -4.99
N GLY A 472 17.66 -11.12 -4.76
CA GLY A 472 17.70 -12.51 -5.19
C GLY A 472 18.23 -13.51 -4.15
N GLN A 473 18.47 -13.09 -2.91
CA GLN A 473 19.02 -13.92 -1.83
C GLN A 473 18.29 -13.72 -0.51
N PRO A 474 17.38 -14.63 -0.08
CA PRO A 474 17.07 -15.92 -0.70
C PRO A 474 16.27 -15.77 -2.00
N THR A 475 16.24 -16.83 -2.82
CA THR A 475 15.54 -16.84 -4.12
C THR A 475 14.02 -16.75 -3.95
N GLU A 476 13.48 -17.43 -2.95
CA GLU A 476 12.06 -17.51 -2.61
C GLU A 476 11.65 -16.50 -1.53
N ARG A 477 10.38 -16.06 -1.54
CA ARG A 477 9.83 -15.05 -0.61
C ARG A 477 9.63 -15.64 0.80
N ASP A 478 9.07 -16.83 0.90
CA ASP A 478 8.67 -17.41 2.20
C ASP A 478 9.85 -17.61 3.16
N PRO A 479 11.03 -18.10 2.73
CA PRO A 479 12.21 -18.18 3.59
C PRO A 479 12.70 -16.81 4.08
N ALA A 480 12.58 -15.75 3.27
CA ALA A 480 12.95 -14.40 3.69
C ALA A 480 12.01 -13.87 4.77
N ILE A 481 10.70 -14.05 4.60
CA ILE A 481 9.71 -13.69 5.61
C ILE A 481 9.97 -14.45 6.91
N GLY A 482 10.17 -15.77 6.83
CA GLY A 482 10.48 -16.62 7.98
C GLY A 482 11.72 -16.15 8.73
N LEU A 483 12.82 -15.86 8.02
CA LEU A 483 14.06 -15.35 8.62
C LEU A 483 13.84 -13.98 9.26
N GLY A 484 13.10 -13.08 8.60
CA GLY A 484 12.75 -11.76 9.13
C GLY A 484 11.96 -11.85 10.43
N LEU A 485 10.97 -12.74 10.51
CA LEU A 485 10.19 -12.97 11.72
C LEU A 485 11.04 -13.52 12.87
N VAL A 486 11.97 -14.43 12.59
CA VAL A 486 12.91 -14.94 13.59
C VAL A 486 13.80 -13.81 14.12
N LEU A 487 14.36 -12.97 13.24
CA LEU A 487 15.19 -11.83 13.65
C LEU A 487 14.40 -10.79 14.47
N ALA A 488 13.14 -10.53 14.10
CA ALA A 488 12.26 -9.67 14.88
C ALA A 488 11.95 -10.27 16.26
N ALA A 489 11.67 -11.57 16.36
CA ALA A 489 11.43 -12.26 17.62
C ALA A 489 12.66 -12.21 18.55
N VAL A 490 13.87 -12.40 18.01
CA VAL A 490 15.12 -12.25 18.77
C VAL A 490 15.31 -10.80 19.24
N SER A 491 15.02 -9.82 18.38
CA SER A 491 15.12 -8.39 18.71
C SER A 491 14.12 -7.96 19.79
N LEU A 492 13.00 -8.67 19.94
CA LEU A 492 12.02 -8.43 21.01
C LEU A 492 12.62 -8.60 22.41
N VAL A 493 13.65 -9.43 22.58
CA VAL A 493 14.38 -9.56 23.85
C VAL A 493 15.01 -8.22 24.26
N LEU A 494 15.58 -7.48 23.29
CA LEU A 494 16.14 -6.15 23.52
C LEU A 494 15.05 -5.14 23.90
N VAL A 495 13.87 -5.24 23.29
CA VAL A 495 12.71 -4.39 23.58
C VAL A 495 12.21 -4.62 25.00
N VAL A 496 12.10 -5.88 25.43
CA VAL A 496 11.72 -6.23 26.81
C VAL A 496 12.78 -5.76 27.80
N ALA A 497 14.06 -5.95 27.50
CA ALA A 497 15.16 -5.46 28.33
C ALA A 497 15.17 -3.93 28.45
N ALA A 498 14.96 -3.21 27.34
CA ALA A 498 14.85 -1.75 27.29
C ALA A 498 13.64 -1.26 28.09
N GLY A 499 12.48 -1.91 27.95
CA GLY A 499 11.29 -1.63 28.73
C GLY A 499 11.53 -1.83 30.23
N TRP A 500 12.13 -2.96 30.59
CA TRP A 500 12.46 -3.28 31.98
C TRP A 500 13.48 -2.30 32.59
N TRP A 501 14.46 -1.86 31.81
CA TRP A 501 15.38 -0.79 32.21
C TRP A 501 14.65 0.55 32.36
N ALA A 502 13.77 0.89 31.42
CA ALA A 502 13.03 2.15 31.42
C ALA A 502 12.19 2.34 32.69
N GLY A 503 11.54 1.27 33.16
CA GLY A 503 10.74 1.25 34.38
C GLY A 503 11.51 1.27 35.71
N ARG A 504 12.86 1.32 35.70
CA ARG A 504 13.66 1.29 36.94
C ARG A 504 13.56 2.54 37.81
N ASP A 505 13.35 3.73 37.26
CA ASP A 505 13.26 4.97 38.05
C ASP A 505 12.05 5.77 37.58
N PRO A 506 10.87 5.55 38.18
CA PRO A 506 9.69 6.32 37.84
C PRO A 506 9.92 7.81 38.13
N VAL A 507 9.24 8.67 37.38
CA VAL A 507 9.18 10.10 37.68
C VAL A 507 8.52 10.25 39.05
N GLN A 508 9.27 10.69 40.05
CA GLN A 508 8.70 11.09 41.33
C GLN A 508 7.85 12.35 41.08
N ARG A 509 6.53 12.23 41.17
CA ARG A 509 5.69 13.43 41.31
C ARG A 509 5.91 13.97 42.72
N PRO A 510 6.27 15.25 42.89
CA PRO A 510 6.27 15.85 44.21
C PRO A 510 4.86 15.70 44.79
N VAL A 511 4.75 15.04 45.94
CA VAL A 511 3.52 15.03 46.72
C VAL A 511 3.24 16.50 47.05
N PRO A 512 2.06 17.05 46.71
CA PRO A 512 1.69 18.36 47.20
C PRO A 512 1.76 18.29 48.72
N LYS A 513 2.69 19.02 49.34
CA LYS A 513 2.59 19.28 50.77
C LYS A 513 1.27 20.03 50.93
N ASP A 514 0.35 19.47 51.70
CA ASP A 514 -0.85 20.21 52.12
C ASP A 514 -0.38 21.57 52.65
N PRO A 515 -0.93 22.69 52.16
CA PRO A 515 -0.66 23.98 52.77
C PRO A 515 -1.14 23.87 54.22
N GLY A 516 -0.19 23.91 55.16
CA GLY A 516 -0.51 23.83 56.58
C GLY A 516 -1.56 24.88 56.90
N TRP A 517 -2.74 24.43 57.31
CA TRP A 517 -3.81 25.33 57.76
C TRP A 517 -3.27 26.18 58.92
N PRO A 518 -3.43 27.51 58.90
CA PRO A 518 -3.08 28.32 60.05
C PRO A 518 -3.93 27.88 61.25
N PRO A 519 -3.36 27.83 62.47
CA PRO A 519 -4.09 27.42 63.66
C PRO A 519 -5.28 28.35 63.89
N LEU A 520 -6.46 27.75 64.10
CA LEU A 520 -7.68 28.48 64.43
C LEU A 520 -7.47 29.26 65.74
N PRO A 521 -7.86 30.54 65.81
CA PRO A 521 -7.79 31.31 67.04
C PRO A 521 -8.74 30.71 68.10
N SER A 522 -8.22 30.52 69.31
CA SER A 522 -8.96 30.03 70.47
C SER A 522 -10.13 30.96 70.81
N PRO A 523 -11.34 30.43 71.06
CA PRO A 523 -12.46 31.24 71.52
C PRO A 523 -12.14 31.86 72.89
N ARG A 524 -12.34 33.17 73.02
CA ARG A 524 -12.36 33.89 74.29
C ARG A 524 -13.78 34.11 74.74
#